data_AF-A0A0H2V4I4-F1
#
_entry.id   AF-A0A0H2V4I4-F1
#
_cell.length_a   1.000
_cell.length_b   1.000
_cell.length_c   1.000
_cell.angle_alpha   90.00
_cell.angle_beta   90.00
_cell.angle_gamma   90.00
#
_symmetry.space_group_name_H-M   'P 1'
#
loop_
_entity.id
_entity.type
_entity.pdbx_description
1 polymer ?
#
loop_
_entity_poly.entity_id
_entity_poly.type
_entity_poly.pdbx_seq_one_letter_code
_entity_poly.pdbx_strand_id
1 'polypeptide(L)' 'MSEKTELEIAKQTLKNSKDPAEREKVQQKYDALLEKDIASDKEVIAACSNGNAGSSACASARLKVIASKEGYEDGPYKRL' A
#
# COMPACT_ATOMS: atom_id res chain seq x y z
N MET A 1 17.90 6.83 3.17
CA MET A 1 16.52 6.82 3.68
C MET A 1 15.88 5.52 3.25
N SER A 2 15.17 4.82 4.13
CA SER A 2 14.45 3.61 3.76
C SER A 2 13.09 3.98 3.14
N GLU A 3 12.55 3.15 2.25
CA GLU A 3 11.26 3.40 1.60
C GLU A 3 10.12 3.59 2.61
N LYS A 4 10.17 2.84 3.71
CA LYS A 4 9.27 3.03 4.87
C LYS A 4 9.33 4.43 5.46
N THR A 5 10.54 4.99 5.58
CA THR A 5 10.74 6.38 6.05
C THR A 5 10.18 7.38 5.05
N GLU A 6 10.33 7.13 3.74
CA GLU A 6 9.76 8.02 2.71
C GLU A 6 8.22 7.98 2.69
N LEU A 7 7.62 6.82 2.95
CA LEU A 7 6.17 6.65 3.01
C LEU A 7 5.57 7.38 4.23
N GLU A 8 6.21 7.30 5.39
CA GLU A 8 5.81 8.07 6.58
C GLU A 8 5.93 9.59 6.35
N ILE A 9 7.01 10.04 5.71
CA ILE A 9 7.18 11.45 5.34
C ILE A 9 6.08 11.90 4.38
N ALA A 10 5.81 11.13 3.32
CA ALA A 10 4.77 11.45 2.35
C ALA A 10 3.38 11.53 3.00
N LYS A 11 3.05 10.59 3.91
CA LYS A 11 1.81 10.61 4.70
C LYS A 11 1.69 11.88 5.55
N GLN A 12 2.77 12.26 6.23
CA GLN A 12 2.80 13.46 7.07
C GLN A 12 2.65 14.73 6.23
N THR A 13 3.28 14.81 5.05
CA THR A 13 3.14 15.93 4.13
C THR A 13 1.72 16.03 3.55
N LEU A 14 1.09 14.91 3.20
CA LEU A 14 -0.32 14.89 2.74
C LEU A 14 -1.30 15.43 3.78
N LYS A 15 -1.01 15.23 5.07
CA LYS A 15 -1.81 15.73 6.20
C LYS A 15 -1.59 17.22 6.48
N ASN A 16 -0.36 17.72 6.30
CA ASN A 16 0.03 19.04 6.75
C ASN A 16 0.12 20.10 5.64
N SER A 17 0.38 19.70 4.39
CA SER A 17 0.47 20.63 3.28
C SER A 17 -0.89 21.25 2.97
N LYS A 18 -0.89 22.56 2.68
CA LYS A 18 -2.07 23.32 2.24
C LYS A 18 -2.05 23.58 0.73
N ASP A 19 -0.94 23.27 0.05
CA ASP A 19 -0.80 23.47 -1.38
C ASP A 19 -1.38 22.27 -2.13
N PRO A 20 -2.43 22.45 -2.96
CA PRO A 20 -3.02 21.35 -3.71
C PRO A 20 -2.05 20.70 -4.70
N ALA A 21 -1.15 21.47 -5.33
CA ALA A 21 -0.18 20.94 -6.30
C ALA A 21 0.92 20.14 -5.61
N GLU A 22 1.33 20.55 -4.40
CA GLU A 22 2.24 19.76 -3.57
C GLU A 22 1.57 18.47 -3.11
N ARG A 23 0.33 18.54 -2.61
CA ARG A 23 -0.43 17.35 -2.18
C ARG A 23 -0.61 16.34 -3.31
N GLU A 24 -0.90 16.78 -4.53
CA GLU A 24 -1.05 15.88 -5.67
C GLU A 24 0.26 15.14 -5.99
N LYS A 25 1.39 15.86 -6.04
CA LYS A 25 2.71 15.24 -6.25
C LYS A 25 3.07 14.26 -5.15
N VAL A 26 2.79 14.62 -3.89
CA VAL A 26 3.07 13.75 -2.75
C VAL A 26 2.12 12.56 -2.73
N GLN A 27 0.88 12.70 -3.18
CA GLN A 27 -0.07 11.59 -3.31
C GLN A 27 0.44 10.58 -4.33
N GLN A 28 0.83 11.03 -5.52
CA GLN A 28 1.43 10.15 -6.53
C GLN A 28 2.68 9.42 -6.00
N LYS A 29 3.54 10.12 -5.24
CA LYS A 29 4.71 9.50 -4.61
C LYS A 29 4.33 8.49 -3.53
N TYR A 30 3.34 8.80 -2.71
CA TYR A 30 2.81 7.91 -1.68
C TYR A 30 2.24 6.64 -2.30
N ASP A 31 1.41 6.78 -3.34
CA ASP A 31 0.79 5.65 -4.04
C ASP A 31 1.84 4.75 -4.70
N ALA A 32 2.87 5.33 -5.32
CA ALA A 32 3.98 4.57 -5.91
C ALA A 32 4.81 3.81 -4.86
N LEU A 33 5.09 4.44 -3.71
CA LEU A 33 5.80 3.79 -2.60
C LEU A 33 4.96 2.68 -1.98
N LEU A 34 3.68 2.91 -1.77
CA LEU A 34 2.74 1.94 -1.25
C LEU A 34 2.61 0.73 -2.19
N GLU A 35 2.47 0.98 -3.50
CA GLU A 35 2.39 -0.08 -4.49
C GLU A 35 3.67 -0.91 -4.54
N LYS A 36 4.83 -0.26 -4.50
CA LYS A 36 6.11 -0.96 -4.45
C LYS A 36 6.24 -1.84 -3.21
N ASP A 37 5.80 -1.34 -2.06
CA ASP A 37 5.84 -2.06 -0.78
C ASP A 37 4.83 -3.22 -0.73
N ILE A 38 3.68 -3.12 -1.41
CA ILE A 38 2.74 -4.23 -1.59
C ILE A 38 3.30 -5.26 -2.56
N ALA A 39 3.78 -4.83 -3.73
CA ALA A 39 4.30 -5.72 -4.76
C ALA A 39 5.60 -6.44 -4.36
N SER A 40 6.32 -5.91 -3.37
CA SER A 40 7.53 -6.54 -2.81
C SER A 40 7.23 -7.54 -1.70
N ASP A 41 5.97 -7.64 -1.25
CA ASP A 41 5.57 -8.62 -0.24
C ASP A 41 5.67 -10.05 -0.79
N LYS A 42 6.21 -10.98 0.02
CA LYS A 42 6.47 -12.35 -0.43
C LYS A 42 5.19 -13.12 -0.76
N GLU A 43 4.12 -12.91 0.00
CA GLU A 43 2.83 -13.56 -0.27
C GLU A 43 2.20 -12.98 -1.54
N VAL A 44 2.31 -11.66 -1.73
CA VAL A 44 1.87 -10.99 -2.96
C VAL A 44 2.64 -11.48 -4.17
N ILE A 45 3.97 -11.56 -4.10
CA ILE A 45 4.81 -12.09 -5.20
C ILE A 45 4.39 -13.53 -5.52
N ALA A 46 4.24 -14.38 -4.51
CA ALA A 46 3.82 -15.77 -4.71
C ALA A 46 2.43 -15.85 -5.39
N ALA A 47 1.47 -15.04 -4.95
CA ALA A 47 0.10 -15.06 -5.47
C ALA A 47 -0.06 -14.38 -6.84
N CYS A 48 0.75 -13.38 -7.15
CA CYS A 48 0.65 -12.57 -8.37
C CYS A 48 1.63 -13.01 -9.48
N SER A 49 2.64 -13.82 -9.16
CA SER A 49 3.64 -14.29 -10.14
C SER A 49 3.07 -15.34 -11.11
N ASN A 50 3.85 -15.68 -12.14
CA ASN A 50 3.52 -16.71 -13.14
C ASN A 50 2.18 -16.46 -13.88
N GLY A 51 1.91 -15.20 -14.25
CA GLY A 51 0.69 -14.82 -14.97
C GLY A 51 -0.56 -14.67 -14.09
N ASN A 52 -0.45 -14.83 -12.77
CA ASN A 52 -1.59 -14.75 -11.85
C ASN A 52 -1.96 -13.33 -11.39
N ALA A 53 -1.42 -12.29 -12.01
CA ALA A 53 -1.70 -10.91 -11.62
C ALA A 53 -3.21 -10.54 -11.67
N GLY A 54 -3.98 -11.18 -12.56
CA GLY A 54 -5.44 -11.01 -12.66
C GLY A 54 -6.25 -11.98 -11.80
N SER A 55 -5.61 -12.82 -10.98
CA SER A 55 -6.30 -13.83 -10.17
C SER A 55 -6.91 -13.23 -8.90
N SER A 56 -7.97 -13.87 -8.39
CA SER A 56 -8.55 -13.54 -7.09
C SER A 56 -7.57 -13.74 -5.93
N ALA A 57 -6.63 -14.69 -6.06
CA ALA A 57 -5.58 -14.94 -5.08
C ALA A 57 -4.61 -13.74 -4.98
N CYS A 58 -4.14 -13.22 -6.12
CA CYS A 58 -3.32 -12.03 -6.17
C CYS A 58 -4.03 -10.81 -5.55
N ALA A 59 -5.30 -10.58 -5.92
CA ALA A 59 -6.09 -9.49 -5.35
C ALA A 59 -6.24 -9.62 -3.82
N SER A 60 -6.54 -10.83 -3.32
CA SER A 60 -6.70 -11.09 -1.88
C SER A 60 -5.40 -10.91 -1.10
N ALA A 61 -4.27 -11.36 -1.64
CA ALA A 61 -2.96 -11.17 -1.03
C ALA A 61 -2.61 -9.68 -0.91
N ARG A 62 -2.86 -8.89 -1.97
CA ARG A 62 -2.63 -7.43 -1.94
C ARG A 62 -3.51 -6.72 -0.92
N LEU A 63 -4.79 -7.07 -0.84
CA LEU A 63 -5.71 -6.52 0.17
C LEU A 63 -5.26 -6.82 1.60
N LYS A 64 -4.75 -8.02 1.87
CA LYS A 64 -4.22 -8.42 3.18
C LYS A 64 -3.01 -7.57 3.60
N VAL A 65 -2.11 -7.28 2.66
CA VAL A 65 -0.94 -6.43 2.90
C VAL A 65 -1.35 -4.98 3.15
N ILE A 66 -2.31 -4.46 2.38
CA ILE A 66 -2.89 -3.11 2.60
C ILE A 66 -3.49 -3.00 4.00
N ALA A 67 -4.35 -3.94 4.40
CA ALA A 67 -5.02 -3.93 5.71
C ALA A 67 -4.00 -3.91 6.87
N SER A 68 -2.91 -4.68 6.72
CA SER A 68 -1.85 -4.77 7.73
C SER A 68 -1.02 -3.46 7.85
N LYS A 69 -0.92 -2.68 6.77
CA LYS A 69 -0.13 -1.44 6.68
C LYS A 69 -0.87 -0.19 7.14
N GLU A 70 -2.18 -0.12 6.91
CA GLU A 70 -2.99 1.03 7.34
C GLU A 70 -3.30 1.01 8.85
N GLY A 71 -2.84 -0.01 9.59
CA GLY A 71 -3.22 -0.20 10.98
C GLY A 71 -4.72 -0.49 11.08
N TYR A 72 -5.29 -1.19 10.09
CA TYR A 72 -6.59 -1.81 10.25
C TYR A 72 -6.40 -2.96 11.24
N GLU A 73 -6.33 -2.62 12.53
CA GLU A 73 -6.65 -3.54 13.62
C GLU A 73 -7.84 -4.36 13.16
N ASP A 74 -7.64 -5.68 13.04
CA ASP A 74 -8.61 -6.68 12.58
C ASP A 74 -10.03 -6.11 12.41
N GLY A 75 -10.30 -5.58 11.22
CA GLY A 75 -11.64 -5.16 10.89
C GLY A 75 -12.61 -6.34 10.98
N PRO A 76 -13.90 -6.09 11.26
CA PRO A 76 -14.88 -7.11 11.63
C PRO A 76 -15.18 -8.15 10.53
N TYR A 77 -14.51 -8.11 9.38
CA TYR A 77 -14.70 -9.04 8.26
C TYR A 77 -13.96 -10.38 8.43
N LYS A 78 -13.33 -10.62 9.59
CA LYS A 78 -12.90 -11.96 10.04
C LYS A 78 -13.90 -12.57 11.02
N ARG A 79 -15.14 -12.79 10.57
CA ARG A 79 -16.03 -13.80 11.17
C ARG A 79 -17.19 -14.17 10.24
N LEU A 80 -16.91 -14.89 9.14
CA LEU A 80 -17.82 -15.90 8.56
C LEU A 80 -16.97 -17.01 7.93
#